data_AF-A0A376TMQ6-F1
#
_entry.id   AF-A0A376TMQ6-F1
#
_cell.length_a   1.000
_cell.length_b   1.000
_cell.length_c   1.000
_cell.angle_alpha   90.00
_cell.angle_beta   90.00
_cell.angle_gamma   90.00
#
_symmetry.space_group_name_H-M   'P 1'
#
loop_
_entity.id
_entity.type
_entity.pdbx_description
1 polymer ?
#
loop_
_entity_poly.entity_id
_entity_poly.type
_entity_poly.pdbx_seq_one_letter_code
_entity_poly.pdbx_strand_id
1 'polypeptide(L)'
;MDGNAEVIGAYAWAHEMSSGKDTPSGHWEIAGVPVLFEWDTSPITKNSFPQELLDKLVERANLPGYLGNCHSSGTVILDQLGEST
;
A
#
# COMPACT_ATOMS: atom_id res chain seq x y z
N MET A 1 -14.42 -29.93 13.49
CA MET A 1 -14.81 -29.10 14.65
C MET A 1 -15.51 -30.00 15.63
N ASP A 2 -15.17 -29.89 16.90
CA ASP A 2 -15.80 -30.70 17.94
C ASP A 2 -17.26 -30.24 18.10
N GLY A 3 -18.21 -31.09 17.74
CA GLY A 3 -19.64 -30.74 17.68
C GLY A 3 -20.28 -30.49 19.05
N ASN A 4 -19.54 -30.76 20.13
CA ASN A 4 -19.97 -30.62 21.52
C ASN A 4 -19.35 -29.40 22.23
N ALA A 5 -18.67 -28.49 21.51
CA ALA A 5 -18.11 -27.30 22.12
C ALA A 5 -19.22 -26.34 22.61
N GLU A 6 -19.19 -25.99 23.89
CA GLU A 6 -20.10 -24.99 24.47
C GLU A 6 -19.73 -23.59 23.96
N VAL A 7 -20.69 -22.89 23.34
CA VAL A 7 -20.49 -21.54 22.79
C VAL A 7 -20.68 -20.49 23.88
N ILE A 8 -19.59 -19.81 24.26
CA ILE A 8 -19.58 -18.78 25.33
C ILE A 8 -19.68 -17.33 24.81
N GLY A 9 -19.91 -17.13 23.52
CA GLY A 9 -19.94 -15.80 22.89
C GLY A 9 -20.54 -15.82 21.48
N ALA A 10 -20.87 -14.64 20.96
CA ALA A 10 -21.37 -14.51 19.60
C ALA A 10 -20.25 -14.72 18.57
N TYR A 11 -20.57 -15.37 17.46
CA TYR A 11 -19.67 -15.56 16.33
C TYR A 11 -20.40 -15.25 15.03
N ALA A 12 -19.69 -14.63 14.09
CA ALA A 12 -20.18 -14.32 12.76
C ALA A 12 -18.97 -14.12 11.84
N TRP A 13 -19.24 -13.85 10.57
CA TRP A 13 -18.25 -13.40 9.60
C TRP A 13 -18.78 -12.14 8.90
N ALA A 14 -17.89 -11.29 8.44
CA ALA A 14 -18.22 -10.12 7.64
C ALA A 14 -17.64 -10.27 6.23
N HIS A 15 -18.37 -9.78 5.23
CA HIS A 15 -17.88 -9.66 3.86
C HIS A 15 -17.46 -8.22 3.62
N GLU A 16 -16.23 -8.02 3.17
CA GLU A 16 -15.68 -6.70 2.86
C GLU A 16 -16.48 -6.05 1.71
N MET A 17 -16.91 -4.80 1.90
CA MET A 17 -17.58 -3.98 0.89
C MET A 17 -16.61 -3.07 0.14
N SER A 18 -15.48 -2.72 0.76
CA SER A 18 -14.43 -1.90 0.16
C SER A 18 -13.87 -2.58 -1.09
N SER A 19 -13.42 -1.76 -2.04
CA SER A 19 -12.92 -2.26 -3.33
C SER A 19 -11.58 -3.00 -3.17
N GLY A 20 -10.69 -2.44 -2.34
CA GLY A 20 -9.38 -3.01 -2.05
C GLY A 20 -9.35 -3.90 -0.81
N LYS A 21 -8.37 -4.82 -0.77
CA LYS A 21 -8.05 -5.71 0.38
C LYS A 21 -6.81 -5.25 1.18
N ASP A 22 -6.41 -4.00 0.98
CA ASP A 22 -5.29 -3.41 1.69
C ASP A 22 -5.66 -3.09 3.15
N THR A 23 -4.63 -3.02 4.00
CA THR A 23 -4.83 -2.80 5.44
C THR A 23 -5.60 -1.50 5.75
N PRO A 24 -5.30 -0.34 5.14
CA PRO A 24 -6.08 0.87 5.34
C PRO A 24 -7.58 0.71 5.03
N SER A 25 -7.93 0.15 3.87
CA SER A 25 -9.33 -0.04 3.45
C SER A 25 -10.13 -0.84 4.48
N GLY A 26 -9.61 -2.00 4.91
CA GLY A 26 -10.29 -2.83 5.91
C GLY A 26 -10.43 -2.13 7.28
N HIS A 27 -9.43 -1.38 7.73
CA HIS A 27 -9.52 -0.63 9.00
C HIS A 27 -10.55 0.50 8.93
N TRP A 28 -10.63 1.20 7.79
CA TRP A 28 -11.62 2.26 7.59
C TRP A 28 -13.03 1.68 7.54
N GLU A 29 -13.23 0.54 6.87
CA GLU A 29 -14.52 -0.14 6.83
C GLU A 29 -14.98 -0.61 8.22
N ILE A 30 -14.08 -1.19 9.03
CA ILE A 30 -14.38 -1.55 10.43
C ILE A 30 -14.82 -0.32 11.24
N ALA A 31 -14.26 0.85 10.93
CA ALA A 31 -14.63 2.12 11.56
C ALA A 31 -15.90 2.77 10.96
N GLY A 32 -16.57 2.12 10.00
CA GLY A 32 -17.82 2.59 9.37
C GLY A 32 -17.62 3.47 8.13
N VAL A 33 -16.42 3.49 7.55
CA VAL A 33 -16.07 4.29 6.36
C VAL A 33 -15.57 3.35 5.24
N PRO A 34 -16.47 2.70 4.48
CA PRO A 34 -16.05 1.80 3.41
C PRO A 34 -15.31 2.55 2.31
N VAL A 35 -14.19 2.01 1.84
CA VAL A 35 -13.37 2.58 0.77
C VAL A 35 -13.83 1.99 -0.57
N LEU A 36 -14.70 2.73 -1.26
CA LEU A 36 -15.33 2.29 -2.51
C LEU A 36 -14.53 2.66 -3.77
N PHE A 37 -13.23 2.88 -3.61
CA PHE A 37 -12.30 3.15 -4.71
C PHE A 37 -11.06 2.27 -4.55
N GLU A 38 -10.40 1.98 -5.67
CA GLU A 38 -9.12 1.28 -5.66
C GLU A 38 -7.99 2.27 -5.40
N TRP A 39 -7.08 1.90 -4.51
CA TRP A 39 -5.79 2.58 -4.43
C TRP A 39 -4.94 2.19 -5.64
N ASP A 40 -4.12 3.13 -6.12
CA ASP A 40 -3.04 2.78 -7.04
C ASP A 40 -2.01 1.94 -6.28
N THR A 41 -2.16 0.62 -6.37
CA THR A 41 -1.17 -0.34 -5.85
C THR A 41 -0.22 -0.68 -6.98
N SER A 42 1.08 -0.51 -6.74
CA SER A 42 2.11 -0.84 -7.72
C SER A 42 2.63 -2.24 -7.42
N PRO A 43 2.18 -3.31 -8.11
CA PRO A 43 2.90 -4.58 -8.13
C PRO A 43 4.20 -4.47 -8.96
N ILE A 44 4.48 -3.28 -9.50
CA ILE A 44 5.58 -3.02 -10.42
C ILE A 44 6.87 -2.82 -9.62
N THR A 45 7.78 -3.78 -9.71
CA THR A 45 9.05 -3.77 -8.98
C THR A 45 10.09 -2.81 -9.58
N LYS A 46 9.90 -2.36 -10.83
CA LYS A 46 10.75 -1.40 -11.54
C LYS A 46 9.91 -0.38 -12.29
N ASN A 47 10.25 0.90 -12.21
CA ASN A 47 9.38 1.98 -12.67
C ASN A 47 8.04 1.98 -11.93
N SER A 48 8.12 1.90 -10.59
CA SER A 48 6.97 1.73 -9.70
C SER A 48 5.97 2.89 -9.77
N PHE A 49 6.44 4.08 -10.16
CA PHE A 49 5.62 5.27 -10.39
C PHE A 49 5.60 5.68 -11.86
N PRO A 50 4.45 6.20 -12.37
CA PRO A 50 4.37 6.77 -13.71
C PRO A 50 5.34 7.93 -13.90
N GLN A 51 5.98 8.01 -15.07
CA GLN A 51 6.95 9.07 -15.36
C GLN A 51 6.35 10.47 -15.23
N GLU A 52 5.10 10.67 -15.66
CA GLU A 52 4.41 11.96 -15.55
C GLU A 52 4.29 12.46 -14.09
N LEU A 53 4.11 11.53 -13.13
CA LEU A 53 4.07 11.88 -11.71
C LEU A 53 5.46 12.33 -11.23
N LEU A 54 6.50 11.63 -11.65
CA LEU A 54 7.88 11.92 -11.27
C LEU A 54 8.37 13.24 -11.86
N ASP A 55 8.05 13.52 -13.13
CA ASP A 55 8.39 14.78 -13.79
C ASP A 55 7.78 15.97 -13.04
N LYS A 56 6.49 15.88 -12.71
CA LYS A 56 5.78 16.89 -11.91
C LYS A 56 6.38 17.07 -10.52
N LEU A 57 6.88 15.99 -9.91
CA LEU A 57 7.52 16.03 -8.59
C LEU A 57 8.88 16.74 -8.68
N VAL A 58 9.72 16.37 -9.66
CA VAL A 58 11.04 16.97 -9.89
C VAL A 58 10.91 18.47 -10.18
N GLU A 59 9.98 18.85 -11.05
CA GLU A 59 9.72 20.25 -11.38
C GLU A 59 9.28 21.05 -10.15
N ARG A 60 8.26 20.57 -9.40
CA ARG A 60 7.73 21.30 -8.24
C ARG A 60 8.70 21.40 -7.08
N ALA A 61 9.54 20.38 -6.89
CA ALA A 61 10.53 20.35 -5.83
C ALA A 61 11.87 21.00 -6.23
N ASN A 62 12.00 21.45 -7.49
CA ASN A 62 13.23 22.00 -8.06
C ASN A 62 14.44 21.07 -7.83
N LEU A 63 14.26 19.78 -8.12
CA LEU A 63 15.28 18.76 -7.98
C LEU A 63 16.04 18.57 -9.31
N PRO A 64 17.31 18.15 -9.30
CA PRO A 64 18.03 17.78 -10.52
C PRO A 64 17.51 16.48 -11.16
N GLY A 65 16.72 15.70 -10.42
CA GLY A 65 16.15 14.42 -10.84
C GLY A 65 15.67 13.60 -9.63
N TYR A 66 15.51 12.30 -9.83
CA TYR A 66 15.19 11.34 -8.77
C TYR A 66 16.09 10.11 -8.88
N LEU A 67 16.26 9.40 -7.75
CA LEU A 67 16.95 8.12 -7.68
C LEU A 67 15.94 7.01 -7.36
N GLY A 68 16.23 5.78 -7.82
CA GLY A 68 15.39 4.62 -7.51
C GLY A 68 14.20 4.45 -8.46
N ASN A 69 12.98 4.69 -7.97
CA ASN A 69 11.71 4.30 -8.62
C ASN A 69 11.54 2.77 -8.78
N CYS A 70 11.78 2.04 -7.70
CA CYS A 70 11.65 0.58 -7.65
C CYS A 70 11.23 0.10 -6.26
N HIS A 71 10.80 -1.14 -6.16
CA HIS A 71 10.58 -1.80 -4.87
C HIS A 71 11.93 -2.19 -4.26
N SER A 72 12.19 -1.69 -3.06
CA SER A 72 13.38 -2.07 -2.27
C SER A 72 13.12 -1.88 -0.79
N SER A 73 13.89 -2.58 0.04
CA SER A 73 13.92 -2.27 1.48
C SER A 73 14.70 -0.98 1.71
N GLY A 74 14.40 -0.29 2.82
CA GLY A 74 15.06 0.97 3.16
C GLY A 74 16.58 0.84 3.31
N THR A 75 17.08 -0.27 3.85
CA THR A 75 18.54 -0.49 3.98
C THR A 75 19.19 -0.76 2.62
N VAL A 76 18.56 -1.60 1.80
CA VAL A 76 19.12 -1.98 0.49
C VAL A 76 19.18 -0.78 -0.47
N ILE A 77 18.17 0.09 -0.49
CA ILE A 77 18.20 1.25 -1.40
C ILE A 77 19.26 2.28 -1.00
N LEU A 78 19.55 2.42 0.30
CA LEU A 78 20.62 3.28 0.80
C LEU A 78 21.99 2.72 0.42
N ASP A 79 22.22 1.43 0.61
CA ASP A 79 23.49 0.78 0.21
C ASP A 79 23.74 0.89 -1.30
N GLN A 80 22.68 0.85 -2.12
CA GLN A 80 22.78 0.88 -3.58
C GLN A 80 22.95 2.29 -4.16
N LEU A 81 22.27 3.30 -3.61
CA LEU A 81 22.12 4.62 -4.23
C LEU A 81 22.47 5.80 -3.29
N GLY A 82 22.83 5.55 -2.04
CA GLY A 82 23.09 6.59 -1.05
C GLY A 82 24.36 7.40 -1.31
N GLU A 83 25.38 6.80 -1.94
CA GLU A 83 26.65 7.48 -2.26
C GLU A 83 26.62 8.24 -3.59
N SER A 84 25.66 7.95 -4.47
CA SER A 84 25.49 8.66 -5.74
C SER A 84 24.83 10.02 -5.50
N THR A 85 25.65 11.08 -5.41
CA THR A 85 25.21 12.49 -5.35
C THR A 85 25.85 13.30 -6.47
#